data_AF-A0A0G0EZD6-F1
#
_entry.id   AF-A0A0G0EZD6-F1
#
_cell.length_a   1.000
_cell.length_b   1.000
_cell.length_c   1.000
_cell.angle_alpha   90.00
_cell.angle_beta   90.00
_cell.angle_gamma   90.00
#
_symmetry.space_group_name_H-M   'P 1'
#
loop_
_entity.id
_entity.type
_entity.pdbx_description
1 polymer ?
#
loop_
_entity_poly.entity_id
_entity_poly.type
_entity_poly.pdbx_seq_one_letter_code
_entity_poly.pdbx_strand_id
1 'polypeptide(L)' 'MREEIKKISKDMYEKPEIVVLTKTDMVDEKKLEETIKKFKDNDIEVLSTCIIDTDAISILKNKFKELLS' A
#
# COMPACT_ATOMS: atom_id res chain seq x y z
N MET A 1 -4.75 12.91 -2.78
CA MET A 1 -3.92 12.06 -3.66
C MET A 1 -4.69 11.41 -4.81
N ARG A 2 -5.54 10.37 -4.64
CA ARG A 2 -6.23 9.73 -5.79
C ARG A 2 -7.04 10.69 -6.67
N GLU A 3 -7.82 11.58 -6.07
CA GLU A 3 -8.56 12.62 -6.80
C GLU A 3 -7.65 13.65 -7.51
N GLU A 4 -6.43 13.86 -7.03
CA GLU A 4 -5.45 14.72 -7.70
C GLU A 4 -4.83 13.99 -8.90
N ILE A 5 -4.51 12.70 -8.76
CA ILE A 5 -4.03 11.85 -9.87
C ILE A 5 -5.07 11.82 -11.00
N LYS A 6 -6.35 11.65 -10.66
CA LYS A 6 -7.48 11.66 -11.62
C LYS A 6 -7.54 12.93 -12.46
N LYS A 7 -7.22 14.09 -11.87
CA LYS A 7 -7.19 15.39 -12.56
C LYS A 7 -6.00 15.52 -13.51
N ILE A 8 -4.88 14.84 -13.22
CA ILE A 8 -3.64 14.91 -14.00
C ILE A 8 -3.66 13.90 -15.15
N SER A 9 -4.08 12.66 -14.89
CA SER A 9 -4.12 11.59 -15.90
C SER A 9 -5.13 10.52 -15.52
N LYS A 10 -6.11 10.32 -16.42
CA LYS A 10 -7.10 9.24 -16.29
C LYS A 10 -6.45 7.85 -16.41
N ASP A 11 -5.48 7.69 -17.32
CA ASP A 11 -4.72 6.44 -17.48
C ASP A 11 -4.01 6.05 -16.18
N MET A 12 -3.38 7.00 -15.49
CA MET A 12 -2.69 6.72 -14.22
C MET A 12 -3.66 6.39 -13.08
N TYR A 13 -4.85 6.98 -13.08
CA TYR A 13 -5.87 6.73 -12.07
C TYR A 13 -6.48 5.33 -12.17
N GLU A 14 -6.51 4.76 -13.37
CA GLU A 14 -7.09 3.44 -13.67
C GLU A 14 -6.06 2.30 -13.54
N LYS A 15 -4.77 2.61 -13.35
CA LYS A 15 -3.73 1.58 -13.17
C LYS A 15 -3.90 0.83 -11.84
N PRO A 16 -3.53 -0.47 -11.79
CA PRO A 16 -3.45 -1.21 -10.54
C PRO A 16 -2.58 -0.47 -9.52
N GLU A 17 -3.05 -0.41 -8.28
CA GLU A 17 -2.34 0.27 -7.19
C GLU A 17 -2.18 -0.65 -5.97
N ILE A 18 -1.08 -0.46 -5.25
CA ILE A 18 -0.85 -0.99 -3.92
C ILE A 18 -0.62 0.19 -2.98
N VAL A 19 -1.29 0.18 -1.83
CA VAL A 19 -1.04 1.15 -0.76
C VAL A 19 0.01 0.57 0.19
N VAL A 20 1.12 1.27 0.34
CA VAL A 20 2.19 0.88 1.26
C VAL A 20 2.14 1.76 2.50
N LEU A 21 1.81 1.18 3.65
CA LEU A 21 1.85 1.85 4.94
C LEU A 21 3.25 1.72 5.52
N THR A 22 4.03 2.79 5.47
CA THR A 22 5.40 2.83 6.00
C THR A 22 5.45 3.22 7.48
N LYS A 23 6.58 2.95 8.16
CA LYS A 23 6.85 3.34 9.56
C LYS A 23 5.87 2.72 10.57
N THR A 24 5.47 1.48 10.30
CA THR A 24 4.47 0.77 11.13
C THR A 24 5.01 0.37 12.50
N ASP A 25 6.33 0.39 12.69
CA ASP A 25 7.01 0.26 13.97
C ASP A 25 6.64 1.38 14.98
N MET A 26 6.19 2.53 14.48
CA MET A 26 5.82 3.68 15.30
C MET A 26 4.33 3.71 15.66
N VAL A 27 3.57 2.67 15.32
CA VAL A 27 2.11 2.66 15.43
C VAL A 27 1.67 1.37 16.12
N ASP A 28 0.72 1.49 17.04
CA ASP A 28 0.13 0.32 17.70
C ASP A 28 -0.61 -0.59 16.71
N GLU A 29 -0.51 -1.89 16.93
CA GLU A 29 -1.12 -2.94 16.09
C GLU A 29 -2.62 -2.70 15.86
N LYS A 30 -3.38 -2.36 16.92
CA LYS A 30 -4.81 -2.07 16.81
C LYS A 30 -5.11 -0.92 15.83
N LYS A 31 -4.30 0.14 15.88
CA LYS A 31 -4.47 1.31 15.01
C LYS A 31 -4.06 1.00 13.57
N LEU A 32 -3.05 0.15 13.40
CA LEU A 32 -2.65 -0.37 12.10
C LEU A 32 -3.78 -1.19 11.47
N GLU A 33 -4.38 -2.13 12.20
CA GLU A 33 -5.52 -2.93 11.73
C GLU A 33 -6.73 -2.08 11.35
N GLU A 34 -7.09 -1.10 12.20
CA GLU A 34 -8.17 -0.16 11.91
C GLU A 34 -7.90 0.65 10.63
N THR A 35 -6.64 1.00 10.38
CA THR A 35 -6.24 1.71 9.17
C THR A 35 -6.34 0.80 7.95
N ILE A 36 -5.85 -0.44 8.02
CA ILE A 36 -5.96 -1.43 6.94
C ILE A 36 -7.43 -1.68 6.57
N LYS A 37 -8.33 -1.77 7.57
CA LYS A 37 -9.77 -1.96 7.34
C LYS A 37 -10.39 -0.87 6.46
N LYS A 38 -9.94 0.38 6.54
CA LYS A 38 -10.47 1.50 5.73
C LYS A 38 -10.21 1.35 4.23
N PHE A 39 -9.23 0.53 3.85
CA PHE A 39 -8.88 0.31 2.45
C PHE A 39 -9.55 -0.94 1.85
N LYS A 40 -10.09 -1.84 2.70
CA LYS A 40 -10.78 -3.06 2.24
C LYS A 40 -11.97 -2.78 1.32
N ASP A 41 -12.64 -1.64 1.53
CA ASP A 41 -13.85 -1.29 0.76
C ASP A 41 -13.55 -0.93 -0.71
N ASN A 42 -12.29 -0.76 -1.09
CA ASN A 42 -11.89 -0.30 -2.43
C ASN A 42 -11.20 -1.39 -3.26
N ASP A 43 -11.12 -2.64 -2.78
CA ASP A 43 -10.35 -3.73 -3.41
C ASP A 43 -8.87 -3.34 -3.66
N ILE A 44 -8.35 -2.43 -2.84
CA ILE A 44 -6.96 -1.98 -2.92
C ILE A 44 -6.12 -2.85 -1.99
N GLU A 45 -5.09 -3.49 -2.52
CA GLU A 45 -4.13 -4.23 -1.72
C GLU A 45 -3.32 -3.26 -0.84
N VAL A 46 -3.22 -3.58 0.45
CA VAL A 46 -2.47 -2.79 1.45
C VAL A 46 -1.37 -3.63 2.06
N LEU A 47 -0.15 -3.09 2.06
CA LEU A 47 1.00 -3.70 2.69
C LEU A 47 1.54 -2.78 3.80
N SER A 48 1.67 -3.32 5.01
CA SER A 48 2.43 -2.69 6.09
C SER A 48 3.92 -2.95 5.93
N THR A 49 4.74 -1.92 6.07
CA THR A 49 6.20 -2.06 5.97
C THR A 49 6.94 -1.12 6.92
N CYS A 50 8.14 -1.57 7.31
CA CYS A 50 9.11 -0.79 8.04
C CYS A 50 10.48 -0.95 7.38
N ILE A 51 11.22 0.16 7.20
CA ILE A 51 12.50 0.12 6.46
C ILE A 51 13.60 -0.65 7.19
N ILE A 52 13.49 -0.78 8.51
CA ILE A 52 14.44 -1.56 9.31
C ILE A 52 14.06 -3.06 9.36
N ASP A 53 12.88 -3.42 8.87
CA ASP A 53 12.40 -4.79 8.77
C ASP A 53 12.70 -5.34 7.36
N THR A 54 13.75 -6.15 7.27
CA THR A 54 14.20 -6.75 6.00
C THR A 54 13.19 -7.74 5.43
N ASP A 55 12.39 -8.39 6.29
CA ASP A 55 11.39 -9.36 5.85
C ASP A 55 10.21 -8.64 5.20
N ALA A 56 9.74 -7.55 5.82
CA ALA A 56 8.72 -6.69 5.24
C ALA A 56 9.15 -6.09 3.88
N ILE A 57 10.43 -5.72 3.73
CA ILE A 57 10.97 -5.26 2.45
C ILE A 57 10.98 -6.39 1.41
N SER A 58 11.36 -7.60 1.82
CA SER A 58 11.39 -8.77 0.94
C SER A 58 9.99 -9.11 0.42
N ILE A 59 8.97 -9.05 1.28
CA ILE A 59 7.55 -9.21 0.91
C ILE A 59 7.15 -8.14 -0.12
N LEU A 60 7.44 -6.87 0.15
CA LEU A 60 7.13 -5.76 -0.76
C LEU A 60 7.79 -5.97 -2.13
N LYS A 61 9.06 -6.38 -2.15
CA LYS A 61 9.81 -6.66 -3.39
C LYS A 61 9.16 -7.78 -4.20
N ASN A 62 8.75 -8.87 -3.57
CA ASN A 62 8.09 -9.98 -4.25
C ASN A 62 6.72 -9.56 -4.81
N LYS A 63 5.99 -8.74 -4.06
CA LYS A 63 4.71 -8.18 -4.52
C LYS A 63 4.85 -7.30 -5.76
N PHE A 64 5.85 -6.42 -5.79
CA PHE A 64 6.13 -5.65 -7.00
C PHE A 64 6.52 -6.51 -8.19
N LYS A 65 7.20 -7.64 -7.98
CA LYS A 65 7.49 -8.59 -9.06
C LYS A 65 6.22 -9.24 -9.60
N GLU A 66 5.30 -9.65 -8.72
CA GLU A 66 4.02 -10.23 -9.12
C GLU A 66 3.18 -9.26 -9.98
N LEU A 67 3.16 -7.97 -9.62
CA LEU A 67 2.43 -6.95 -10.40
C LEU A 67 3.03 -6.65 -11.77
N LEU A 68 4.35 -6.82 -11.92
CA LEU A 68 5.08 -6.46 -13.14
C LEU A 68 5.27 -7.66 -14.08
N SER A 69 4.89 -8.87 -13.65
CA SER A 69 4.95 -10.10 -14.43
C SER A 69 3.65 -10.33 -15.20
#